data_AF-A0A832RP24-F1
#
_entry.id   AF-A0A832RP24-F1
#
_cell.length_a   1.000
_cell.length_b   1.000
_cell.length_c   1.000
_cell.angle_alpha   90.00
_cell.angle_beta   90.00
_cell.angle_gamma   90.00
#
_symmetry.space_group_name_H-M   'P 1'
#
loop_
_entity.id
_entity.type
_entity.pdbx_description
1 polymer ?
#
loop_
_entity_poly.entity_id
_entity_poly.type
_entity_poly.pdbx_seq_one_letter_code
_entity_poly.pdbx_strand_id
1 'polypeptide(L)'
;MDITIEPWKKLVIHEVIEYNFDEWMTQIAFGSKTAGGAIPTINWANGIVFQSFSFPDTNAVVEEKIKGTLHWSSVMFAIKEKYERQLIKDNATINLIDVSVNEIFKELAVNLKQHSKNKSVG
;
A
#
# COMPACT_ATOMS: atom_id res chain seq x y z
N MET A 1 -1.72 35.28 -9.90
CA MET A 1 -1.19 33.90 -10.02
C MET A 1 -2.10 33.07 -9.16
N ASP A 2 -2.83 32.17 -9.78
CA ASP A 2 -3.85 31.38 -9.10
C ASP A 2 -3.31 29.97 -8.91
N ILE A 3 -3.38 29.47 -7.67
CA ILE A 3 -2.90 28.14 -7.29
C ILE A 3 -4.12 27.33 -6.86
N THR A 4 -4.34 26.18 -7.50
CA THR A 4 -5.42 25.24 -7.18
C THR A 4 -4.83 23.90 -6.76
N ILE A 5 -5.36 23.30 -5.69
CA ILE A 5 -5.06 21.93 -5.28
C ILE A 5 -6.27 21.07 -5.63
N GLU A 6 -6.14 20.23 -6.65
CA GLU A 6 -7.21 19.34 -7.09
C GLU A 6 -7.03 17.93 -6.49
N PRO A 7 -7.99 17.42 -5.69
CA PRO A 7 -7.91 16.07 -5.19
C PRO A 7 -8.22 15.05 -6.30
N TRP A 8 -7.70 13.83 -6.15
CA TRP A 8 -8.18 12.69 -6.93
C TRP A 8 -9.67 12.48 -6.66
N LYS A 9 -10.45 12.30 -7.72
CA LYS A 9 -11.90 12.06 -7.67
C LYS A 9 -12.22 10.57 -7.56
N LYS A 10 -11.35 9.72 -8.10
CA LYS A 10 -11.54 8.26 -8.13
C LYS A 10 -10.19 7.56 -8.14
N LEU A 11 -10.08 6.51 -7.31
CA LEU A 11 -9.01 5.52 -7.40
C LEU A 11 -9.59 4.22 -7.98
N VAL A 12 -8.97 3.71 -9.03
CA VAL A 12 -9.29 2.41 -9.64
C VAL A 12 -8.13 1.47 -9.40
N ILE A 13 -8.41 0.34 -8.75
CA ILE A 13 -7.44 -0.73 -8.50
C ILE A 13 -7.84 -1.90 -9.37
N HIS A 14 -6.92 -2.33 -10.23
CA HIS A 14 -7.21 -3.38 -11.21
C HIS A 14 -6.90 -4.79 -10.69
N GLU A 15 -6.06 -4.90 -9.67
CA GLU A 15 -5.77 -6.17 -8.99
C GLU A 15 -5.53 -5.95 -7.49
N VAL A 16 -6.11 -6.83 -6.66
CA VAL A 16 -5.94 -6.81 -5.21
C VAL A 16 -5.38 -8.16 -4.78
N ILE A 17 -4.22 -8.15 -4.13
CA ILE A 17 -3.49 -9.35 -3.71
C ILE A 17 -3.36 -9.32 -2.20
N GLU A 18 -4.04 -10.25 -1.54
CA GLU A 18 -3.96 -10.42 -0.09
C GLU A 18 -2.87 -11.44 0.27
N TYR A 19 -1.99 -11.05 1.17
CA TYR A 19 -0.97 -11.92 1.76
C TYR A 19 -1.26 -12.22 3.22
N ASN A 20 -0.71 -13.33 3.71
CA ASN A 20 -0.43 -13.46 5.13
C ASN A 20 0.67 -12.47 5.52
N PHE A 21 0.47 -11.73 6.61
CA PHE A 21 1.41 -10.69 7.05
C PHE A 21 2.82 -11.23 7.30
N ASP A 22 2.95 -12.34 8.03
CA ASP A 22 4.25 -12.89 8.42
C ASP A 22 5.03 -13.46 7.23
N GLU A 23 4.33 -14.12 6.31
CA GLU A 23 4.91 -14.65 5.07
C GLU A 23 5.39 -13.50 4.18
N TRP A 24 4.59 -12.45 4.04
CA TRP A 24 4.96 -11.29 3.24
C TRP A 24 6.14 -10.52 3.82
N MET A 25 6.18 -10.32 5.15
CA MET A 25 7.33 -9.69 5.80
C MET A 25 8.61 -10.52 5.62
N THR A 26 8.50 -11.85 5.64
CA THR A 26 9.62 -12.76 5.34
C THR A 26 10.14 -12.54 3.92
N GLN A 27 9.23 -12.47 2.93
CA GLN A 27 9.59 -12.19 1.54
C GLN A 27 10.27 -10.83 1.37
N ILE A 28 9.76 -9.79 2.03
CA ILE A 28 10.33 -8.44 1.99
C ILE A 28 11.72 -8.40 2.66
N ALA A 29 11.87 -9.06 3.81
CA ALA A 29 13.15 -9.20 4.50
C ALA A 29 14.20 -9.90 3.63
N PHE A 30 13.81 -10.98 2.94
CA PHE A 30 14.69 -11.67 2.00
C PHE A 30 15.09 -10.77 0.83
N GLY A 31 14.12 -10.09 0.21
CA GLY A 31 14.36 -9.15 -0.88
C GLY A 31 15.35 -8.04 -0.50
N SER A 32 15.15 -7.43 0.68
CA SER A 32 16.06 -6.41 1.24
C SER A 32 17.51 -6.86 1.30
N LYS A 33 17.77 -8.08 1.81
CA LYS A 33 19.12 -8.64 1.89
C LYS A 33 19.77 -8.81 0.51
N THR A 34 19.00 -9.32 -0.45
CA THR A 34 19.50 -9.51 -1.83
C THR A 34 19.72 -8.19 -2.57
N ALA A 35 19.01 -7.13 -2.17
CA ALA A 35 19.14 -5.78 -2.73
C ALA A 35 20.21 -4.92 -2.02
N GLY A 36 21.18 -5.53 -1.35
CA GLY A 36 22.29 -4.81 -0.69
C GLY A 36 21.94 -4.24 0.69
N GLY A 37 20.89 -4.73 1.34
CA GLY A 37 20.56 -4.38 2.73
C GLY A 37 19.79 -3.07 2.91
N ALA A 38 19.18 -2.53 1.85
CA ALA A 38 18.32 -1.36 1.96
C ALA A 38 17.12 -1.67 2.89
N ILE A 39 16.76 -0.73 3.77
CA ILE A 39 15.63 -0.87 4.70
C ILE A 39 14.32 -0.59 3.94
N PRO A 40 13.49 -1.61 3.64
CA PRO A 40 12.21 -1.41 2.96
C PRO A 40 11.25 -0.62 3.85
N THR A 41 10.39 0.17 3.21
CA THR A 41 9.30 0.89 3.86
C THR A 41 7.97 0.47 3.24
N ILE A 42 6.98 0.17 4.08
CA ILE A 42 5.64 -0.26 3.68
C ILE A 42 4.63 0.70 4.30
N ASN A 43 3.57 1.03 3.56
CA ASN A 43 2.51 1.87 4.09
C ASN A 43 1.67 1.09 5.08
N TRP A 44 1.28 1.73 6.17
CA TRP A 44 0.27 1.25 7.09
C TRP A 44 -0.86 2.28 7.15
N ALA A 45 -2.11 1.82 7.06
CA ALA A 45 -3.28 2.65 7.30
C ALA A 45 -4.40 1.82 7.93
N ASN A 46 -4.98 2.32 9.02
CA ASN A 46 -6.19 1.77 9.65
C ASN A 46 -6.20 0.23 9.78
N GLY A 47 -5.08 -0.36 10.24
CA GLY A 47 -4.95 -1.79 10.45
C GLY A 47 -4.60 -2.63 9.22
N ILE A 48 -4.23 -2.00 8.10
CA ILE A 48 -3.75 -2.65 6.87
C ILE A 48 -2.33 -2.19 6.58
N VAL A 49 -1.45 -3.13 6.25
CA VAL A 49 -0.21 -2.80 5.52
C VAL A 49 -0.42 -2.99 4.02
N PHE A 50 0.11 -2.10 3.19
CA PHE A 50 -0.05 -2.20 1.75
C PHE A 50 1.12 -1.59 0.94
N GLN A 51 1.24 -2.07 -0.30
CA GLN A 51 2.03 -1.47 -1.37
C GLN A 51 1.15 -1.32 -2.61
N SER A 52 1.26 -0.18 -3.29
CA SER A 52 0.50 0.12 -4.50
C SER A 52 1.44 0.24 -5.69
N PHE A 53 1.03 -0.30 -6.83
CA PHE A 53 1.76 -0.23 -8.08
C PHE A 53 0.94 0.53 -9.12
N SER A 54 1.56 1.42 -9.87
CA SER A 54 0.88 2.23 -10.90
C SER A 54 1.16 1.64 -12.28
N PHE A 55 0.25 1.91 -13.23
CA PHE A 55 0.57 1.73 -14.63
C PHE A 55 1.66 2.71 -15.07
N PRO A 56 2.45 2.37 -16.11
CA PRO A 56 3.31 3.33 -16.79
C PRO A 56 2.50 4.53 -17.31
N ASP A 57 3.12 5.70 -17.31
CA ASP A 57 2.51 6.90 -17.86
C ASP A 57 2.49 6.83 -19.40
N THR A 58 1.34 6.41 -19.92
CA THR A 58 0.98 6.52 -21.34
C THR A 58 0.01 7.68 -21.53
N ASN A 59 -0.17 8.14 -22.77
CA ASN A 59 -1.12 9.23 -23.06
C ASN A 59 -2.53 8.95 -22.51
N ALA A 60 -3.01 7.71 -22.61
CA ALA A 60 -4.32 7.32 -22.09
C ALA A 60 -4.38 7.40 -20.55
N VAL A 61 -3.37 6.87 -19.85
CA VAL A 61 -3.30 6.90 -18.38
C VAL A 61 -3.18 8.34 -17.86
N VAL A 62 -2.37 9.16 -18.52
CA VAL A 62 -2.19 10.57 -18.16
C VAL A 62 -3.48 11.37 -18.38
N GLU A 63 -4.21 11.11 -19.47
CA GLU A 63 -5.50 11.76 -19.72
C GLU A 63 -6.52 11.46 -18.61
N GLU A 64 -6.60 10.22 -18.13
CA GLU A 64 -7.46 9.86 -16.99
C GLU A 64 -7.00 10.53 -15.68
N LYS A 65 -5.68 10.57 -15.43
CA LYS A 65 -5.11 11.25 -14.26
C LYS A 65 -5.47 12.74 -14.24
N ILE A 66 -5.31 13.44 -15.35
CA ILE A 66 -5.67 14.87 -15.46
C ILE A 66 -7.16 15.09 -15.19
N LYS A 67 -8.04 14.15 -15.57
CA LYS A 67 -9.48 14.22 -15.28
C LYS A 67 -9.82 13.91 -13.81
N GLY A 68 -8.84 13.45 -13.02
CA GLY A 68 -8.96 13.16 -11.60
C GLY A 68 -9.10 11.66 -11.27
N THR A 69 -8.86 10.75 -12.23
CA THR A 69 -8.91 9.30 -12.00
C THR A 69 -7.51 8.72 -11.90
N LEU A 70 -7.17 8.19 -10.73
CA LEU A 70 -5.91 7.49 -10.49
C LEU A 70 -6.10 5.99 -10.74
N HIS A 71 -5.21 5.39 -11.54
CA HIS A 71 -5.20 3.95 -11.78
C HIS A 71 -3.96 3.30 -11.14
N TRP A 72 -4.22 2.34 -10.26
CA TRP A 72 -3.20 1.42 -9.76
C TRP A 72 -3.38 0.07 -10.42
N SER A 73 -2.28 -0.46 -10.97
CA SER A 73 -2.27 -1.79 -11.57
C SER A 73 -2.57 -2.86 -10.53
N SER A 74 -1.91 -2.78 -9.37
CA SER A 74 -2.19 -3.69 -8.27
C SER A 74 -1.98 -3.04 -6.90
N VAL A 75 -2.68 -3.59 -5.91
CA VAL A 75 -2.43 -3.35 -4.48
C VAL A 75 -2.16 -4.69 -3.81
N MET A 76 -0.99 -4.79 -3.21
CA MET A 76 -0.62 -5.89 -2.31
C MET A 76 -0.91 -5.46 -0.89
N PHE A 77 -1.57 -6.29 -0.09
CA PHE A 77 -1.93 -5.93 1.29
C PHE A 77 -1.95 -7.13 2.24
N ALA A 78 -1.88 -6.84 3.54
CA ALA A 78 -2.14 -7.79 4.62
C ALA A 78 -2.77 -7.09 5.83
N ILE A 79 -3.51 -7.85 6.65
CA ILE A 79 -4.06 -7.36 7.92
C ILE A 79 -2.92 -7.17 8.94
N LYS A 80 -2.83 -5.99 9.55
CA LYS A 80 -1.93 -5.65 10.66
C LYS A 80 -2.61 -4.63 11.56
N GLU A 81 -3.46 -5.09 12.48
CA GLU A 81 -4.34 -4.20 13.27
C GLU A 81 -3.62 -3.13 14.09
N LYS A 82 -2.45 -3.47 14.63
CA LYS A 82 -1.64 -2.53 15.45
C LYS A 82 -0.56 -1.88 14.60
N TYR A 83 -0.46 -0.56 14.65
CA TYR A 83 0.68 0.15 14.06
C TYR A 83 1.94 -0.08 14.88
N GLU A 84 3.04 -0.37 14.19
CA GLU A 84 4.39 -0.41 14.73
C GLU A 84 5.32 0.26 13.73
N ARG A 85 6.11 1.24 14.17
CA ARG A 85 6.99 2.01 13.28
C ARG A 85 8.02 1.15 12.55
N GLN A 86 8.44 0.06 13.18
CA GLN A 86 9.49 -0.80 12.68
C GLN A 86 9.27 -2.24 13.15
N LEU A 87 9.65 -3.17 12.29
CA LEU A 87 9.61 -4.60 12.52
C LEU A 87 11.00 -5.17 12.25
N ILE A 88 11.37 -6.20 13.01
CA ILE A 88 12.57 -7.00 12.75
C ILE A 88 12.09 -8.38 12.30
N LYS A 89 12.46 -8.79 11.08
CA LYS A 89 12.14 -10.10 10.52
C LYS A 89 13.41 -10.68 9.90
N ASP A 90 13.83 -11.85 10.35
CA ASP A 90 15.05 -12.54 9.88
C ASP A 90 16.30 -11.65 9.87
N ASN A 91 16.54 -10.86 10.91
CA ASN A 91 17.65 -9.88 11.00
C ASN A 91 17.60 -8.76 9.93
N ALA A 92 16.50 -8.61 9.19
CA ALA A 92 16.23 -7.44 8.38
C ALA A 92 15.26 -6.50 9.11
N THR A 93 15.54 -5.22 9.01
CA THR A 93 14.67 -4.16 9.52
C THR A 93 13.68 -3.76 8.42
N ILE A 94 12.39 -3.69 8.76
CA ILE A 94 11.32 -3.21 7.87
C ILE A 94 10.64 -2.02 8.54
N ASN A 95 10.54 -0.88 7.87
CA ASN A 95 9.81 0.28 8.38
C ASN A 95 8.35 0.23 7.95
N LEU A 96 7.44 0.58 8.86
CA LEU A 96 6.06 0.92 8.51
C LEU A 96 5.84 2.42 8.70
N ILE A 97 5.26 3.07 7.70
CA ILE A 97 4.86 4.47 7.77
C ILE A 97 3.35 4.56 7.92
N ASP A 98 2.89 5.25 8.97
CA ASP A 98 1.47 5.53 9.13
C ASP A 98 1.05 6.62 8.14
N VAL A 99 0.27 6.23 7.14
CA VAL A 99 -0.25 7.12 6.09
C VAL A 99 -1.74 7.37 6.25
N SER A 100 -2.31 7.08 7.42
CA SER A 100 -3.74 7.23 7.72
C SER A 100 -4.23 8.68 7.67
N VAL A 101 -3.31 9.66 7.66
CA VAL A 101 -3.62 11.09 7.44
C VAL A 101 -4.12 11.38 6.01
N ASN A 102 -3.88 10.47 5.06
CA ASN A 102 -4.41 10.57 3.71
C ASN A 102 -5.77 9.86 3.64
N GLU A 103 -6.84 10.60 3.41
CA GLU A 103 -8.21 10.08 3.39
C GLU A 103 -8.41 8.97 2.32
N ILE A 104 -7.73 9.06 1.17
CA ILE A 104 -7.78 8.00 0.14
C ILE A 104 -7.21 6.70 0.70
N PHE A 105 -6.11 6.75 1.46
CA PHE A 105 -5.48 5.56 2.02
C PHE A 105 -6.26 5.00 3.21
N LYS A 106 -6.93 5.86 3.97
CA LYS A 106 -7.85 5.43 5.03
C LYS A 106 -9.07 4.70 4.45
N GLU A 107 -9.67 5.26 3.39
CA GLU A 107 -10.80 4.62 2.68
C GLU A 107 -10.37 3.34 1.96
N LEU A 108 -9.18 3.33 1.34
CA LEU A 108 -8.56 2.14 0.78
C LEU A 108 -8.46 1.03 1.83
N ALA A 109 -7.91 1.32 3.01
CA ALA A 109 -7.75 0.33 4.07
C ALA A 109 -9.09 -0.26 4.52
N VAL A 110 -10.14 0.57 4.63
CA VAL A 110 -11.51 0.09 4.92
C VAL A 110 -12.00 -0.86 3.83
N ASN A 111 -11.85 -0.50 2.57
CA ASN A 111 -12.26 -1.33 1.44
C ASN A 111 -11.46 -2.65 1.40
N LEU A 112 -10.14 -2.62 1.59
CA LEU A 112 -9.29 -3.81 1.62
C LEU A 112 -9.66 -4.75 2.78
N LYS A 113 -9.94 -4.21 3.97
CA LYS A 113 -10.45 -5.01 5.11
C LYS A 113 -11.76 -5.72 4.78
N GLN A 114 -12.66 -5.09 4.04
CA GLN A 114 -13.91 -5.73 3.62
C GLN A 114 -13.70 -6.84 2.59
N HIS A 115 -12.70 -6.69 1.72
CA HIS A 115 -12.34 -7.69 0.71
C HIS A 115 -11.47 -8.83 1.26
N SER A 116 -10.88 -8.65 2.45
CA SER A 116 -10.03 -9.65 3.10
C SER A 116 -10.77 -10.97 3.32
N LYS A 117 -10.14 -12.04 2.87
CA LYS A 117 -10.54 -13.43 3.12
C LYS A 117 -9.84 -14.00 4.35
N ASN A 118 -8.70 -13.43 4.73
CA ASN A 118 -8.00 -13.75 5.98
C ASN A 118 -8.56 -12.92 7.13
N LYS A 119 -9.85 -13.12 7.45
CA LYS A 119 -10.38 -12.59 8.71
C LYS A 119 -9.60 -13.29 9.83
N SER A 120 -8.81 -12.51 10.57
CA SER A 120 -8.07 -12.99 11.73
C SER A 120 -9.03 -13.80 12.61
N VAL A 121 -8.73 -15.08 12.80
CA VAL A 121 -9.26 -15.80 13.96
C VAL A 121 -8.67 -15.08 15.15
N GLY A 122 -9.55 -14.45 15.94
CA GLY A 122 -9.19 -13.58 17.06
C GLY A 122 -8.38 -14.26 18.14
#